data_AF-A0A5B8UU13-F1
#
_entry.id   AF-A0A5B8UU13-F1
#
_cell.length_a   1.000
_cell.length_b   1.000
_cell.length_c   1.000
_cell.angle_alpha   90.00
_cell.angle_beta   90.00
_cell.angle_gamma   90.00
#
_symmetry.space_group_name_H-M   'P 1'
#
loop_
_entity.id
_entity.type
_entity.pdbx_description
1 polymer ?
#
loop_
_entity_poly.entity_id
_entity_poly.type
_entity_poly.pdbx_seq_one_letter_code
_entity_poly.pdbx_strand_id
1 'polypeptide(L)'
;MPKQPFDSTGVSAKQAELYQLSNADLLTQANLIRSNLVSWVNDNFTLDNGQQAFLNSADPRWIQYTAQVTGFAVENRLGISLAKKGTGSGKLVKTIGTGLECDFSNTSGFAAKGTLVFEVDYS
;
A
#
# COMPACT_ATOMS: atom_id res chain seq x y z
N MET A 1 12.88 10.36 -1.69
CA MET A 1 11.76 10.53 -2.64
C MET A 1 10.84 11.63 -2.11
N PRO A 2 10.28 12.51 -2.95
CA PRO A 2 9.38 13.57 -2.49
C PRO A 2 8.07 12.99 -1.94
N LYS A 3 7.38 13.73 -1.06
CA LYS A 3 6.03 13.33 -0.63
C LYS A 3 5.05 13.48 -1.80
N GLN A 4 4.14 12.53 -1.92
CA GLN A 4 3.04 12.54 -2.89
C GLN A 4 1.70 12.81 -2.19
N PRO A 5 0.67 13.36 -2.85
CA PRO A 5 -0.64 13.47 -2.23
C PRO A 5 -1.22 12.09 -1.91
N PHE A 6 -1.94 11.93 -0.80
CA PHE A 6 -2.60 10.66 -0.48
C PHE A 6 -3.94 10.51 -1.21
N ASP A 7 -3.84 10.35 -2.54
CA ASP A 7 -4.94 10.08 -3.46
C ASP A 7 -4.50 9.05 -4.53
N SER A 8 -5.40 8.72 -5.47
CA SER A 8 -5.12 7.75 -6.53
C SER A 8 -3.91 8.14 -7.40
N THR A 9 -3.73 9.44 -7.66
CA THR A 9 -2.67 9.97 -8.51
C THR A 9 -1.33 9.90 -7.77
N GLY A 10 -1.30 10.31 -6.50
CA GLY A 10 -0.09 10.27 -5.70
C GLY A 10 0.35 8.86 -5.35
N VAL A 11 -0.58 7.91 -5.14
CA VAL A 11 -0.24 6.47 -4.98
C VAL A 11 0.41 5.94 -6.27
N SER A 12 -0.15 6.28 -7.43
CA SER A 12 0.43 5.89 -8.73
C SER A 12 1.82 6.49 -8.95
N ALA A 13 2.01 7.76 -8.59
CA ALA A 13 3.30 8.45 -8.67
C ALA A 13 4.34 7.83 -7.71
N LYS A 14 3.94 7.56 -6.46
CA LYS A 14 4.81 6.92 -5.46
C LYS A 14 5.22 5.52 -5.90
N GLN A 15 4.30 4.76 -6.48
CA GLN A 15 4.61 3.45 -7.06
C GLN A 15 5.65 3.56 -8.18
N ALA A 16 5.47 4.53 -9.09
CA ALA A 16 6.43 4.76 -10.17
C ALA A 16 7.83 5.09 -9.62
N GLU A 17 7.93 5.92 -8.59
CA GLU A 17 9.20 6.22 -7.90
C GLU A 17 9.84 4.99 -7.28
N LEU A 18 9.05 4.20 -6.53
CA LEU A 18 9.52 2.97 -5.89
C LEU A 18 10.06 1.97 -6.92
N TYR A 19 9.39 1.81 -8.05
CA TYR A 19 9.74 0.75 -9.01
C TYR A 19 10.92 1.10 -9.91
N GLN A 20 11.43 2.33 -9.84
CA GLN A 20 12.74 2.69 -10.38
C GLN A 20 13.91 2.30 -9.45
N LEU A 21 13.63 1.91 -8.20
CA LEU A 21 14.67 1.51 -7.25
C LEU A 21 15.30 0.16 -7.61
N SER A 22 16.54 -0.01 -7.15
CA SER A 22 17.22 -1.31 -7.15
C SER A 22 16.44 -2.33 -6.32
N ASN A 23 16.66 -3.63 -6.53
CA ASN A 23 16.01 -4.66 -5.73
C ASN A 23 16.33 -4.53 -4.23
N ALA A 24 17.56 -4.13 -3.89
CA ALA A 24 17.98 -3.95 -2.49
C ALA A 24 17.28 -2.76 -1.83
N ASP A 25 17.18 -1.63 -2.54
CA ASP A 25 16.51 -0.43 -2.04
C ASP A 25 14.99 -0.65 -1.95
N LEU A 26 14.40 -1.36 -2.92
CA LEU A 26 12.99 -1.70 -2.92
C LEU A 26 12.63 -2.66 -1.76
N LEU A 27 13.48 -3.65 -1.49
CA LEU A 27 13.35 -4.52 -0.31
C LEU A 27 13.46 -3.72 0.99
N THR A 28 14.35 -2.73 1.04
CA THR A 28 14.46 -1.81 2.18
C THR A 28 13.15 -1.05 2.40
N GLN A 29 12.55 -0.50 1.34
CA GLN A 29 11.25 0.17 1.43
C GLN A 29 10.14 -0.80 1.89
N ALA A 30 10.09 -2.01 1.35
CA ALA A 30 9.13 -3.02 1.76
C ALA A 30 9.27 -3.39 3.26
N ASN A 31 10.50 -3.48 3.78
CA ASN A 31 10.75 -3.75 5.19
C ASN A 31 10.36 -2.55 6.10
N LEU A 32 10.57 -1.32 5.63
CA LEU A 32 10.07 -0.13 6.33
C LEU A 32 8.54 -0.13 6.40
N ILE A 33 7.87 -0.47 5.29
CA ILE A 33 6.40 -0.60 5.24
C ILE A 33 5.91 -1.66 6.23
N ARG A 34 6.53 -2.85 6.24
CA ARG A 34 6.15 -3.95 7.15
C ARG A 34 6.37 -3.62 8.62
N SER A 35 7.43 -2.88 8.94
CA SER A 35 7.78 -2.55 10.32
C SER A 35 6.91 -1.43 10.88
N ASN A 36 6.61 -0.39 10.10
CA ASN A 36 5.74 0.70 10.53
C ASN A 36 5.06 1.39 9.33
N LEU A 37 3.96 0.80 8.87
CA LEU A 37 3.17 1.33 7.75
C LEU A 37 2.73 2.78 7.99
N VAL A 38 2.25 3.12 9.19
CA VAL A 38 1.71 4.46 9.48
C VAL A 38 2.81 5.51 9.36
N SER A 39 4.00 5.25 9.92
CA SER A 39 5.16 6.14 9.75
C SER A 39 5.56 6.24 8.29
N TRP A 40 5.67 5.11 7.59
CA TRP A 40 6.07 5.11 6.19
C TRP A 40 5.10 5.90 5.31
N VAL A 41 3.79 5.79 5.54
CA VAL A 41 2.76 6.58 4.84
C VAL A 41 2.90 8.06 5.19
N ASN A 42 3.09 8.42 6.47
CA ASN A 42 3.33 9.81 6.88
C ASN A 42 4.58 10.42 6.21
N ASP A 43 5.63 9.63 6.03
CA ASP A 43 6.90 10.09 5.46
C ASP A 43 6.86 10.19 3.93
N ASN A 44 6.01 9.39 3.27
CA ASN A 44 5.93 9.32 1.81
C ASN A 44 4.72 10.04 1.21
N PHE A 45 3.72 10.36 2.03
CA PHE A 45 2.51 11.03 1.58
C PHE A 45 2.17 12.26 2.42
N THR A 46 1.59 13.25 1.75
CA THR A 46 0.95 14.39 2.42
C THR A 46 -0.46 13.97 2.82
N LEU A 47 -0.73 13.97 4.13
CA LEU A 47 -2.01 13.59 4.70
C LEU A 47 -2.73 14.80 5.29
N ASP A 48 -4.03 14.90 5.05
CA ASP A 48 -4.88 15.81 5.82
C ASP A 48 -5.12 15.30 7.25
N ASN A 49 -5.68 16.16 8.11
CA ASN A 49 -5.93 15.82 9.51
C ASN A 49 -6.87 14.61 9.68
N GLY A 50 -7.86 14.45 8.79
CA GLY A 50 -8.81 13.34 8.84
C GLY A 50 -8.18 12.01 8.41
N GLN A 51 -7.25 12.05 7.45
CA GLN A 51 -6.45 10.90 7.02
C GLN A 51 -5.48 10.46 8.13
N GLN A 52 -4.81 11.40 8.79
CA GLN A 52 -3.94 11.11 9.93
C GLN A 52 -4.74 10.52 11.11
N ALA A 53 -5.87 11.15 11.48
CA ALA A 53 -6.73 10.64 12.55
C ALA A 53 -7.25 9.23 12.25
N PHE A 54 -7.62 8.96 10.99
CA PHE A 54 -8.02 7.62 10.56
C PHE A 54 -6.89 6.60 10.74
N LEU A 55 -5.67 6.87 10.24
CA LEU A 55 -4.56 5.92 10.38
C LEU A 55 -4.19 5.67 11.85
N ASN A 56 -4.27 6.70 12.69
CA ASN A 56 -3.96 6.59 14.12
C ASN A 56 -5.03 5.88 14.94
N SER A 57 -6.28 5.86 14.46
CA SER A 57 -7.42 5.20 15.13
C SER A 57 -7.76 3.83 14.54
N ALA A 58 -7.14 3.46 13.41
CA ALA A 58 -7.37 2.20 12.75
C ALA A 58 -6.98 1.01 13.63
N ASP A 59 -7.72 -0.09 13.51
CA ASP A 59 -7.44 -1.32 14.25
C ASP A 59 -6.01 -1.81 13.96
N PRO A 60 -5.18 -2.07 14.98
CA PRO A 60 -3.81 -2.53 14.78
C PRO A 60 -3.68 -3.80 13.93
N ARG A 61 -4.68 -4.69 13.98
CA ARG A 61 -4.72 -5.92 13.16
C ARG A 61 -4.87 -5.58 11.67
N TRP A 62 -5.69 -4.57 11.36
CA TRP A 62 -5.86 -4.10 9.99
C TRP A 62 -4.59 -3.39 9.50
N ILE A 63 -3.95 -2.57 10.35
CA ILE A 63 -2.66 -1.94 10.03
C ILE A 63 -1.60 -3.00 9.76
N GLN A 64 -1.50 -4.02 10.61
CA GLN A 64 -0.55 -5.11 10.45
C GLN A 64 -0.80 -5.88 9.15
N TYR A 65 -2.04 -6.29 8.87
CA TYR A 65 -2.39 -6.96 7.63
C TYR A 65 -2.01 -6.10 6.41
N THR A 66 -2.39 -4.82 6.44
CA THR A 66 -2.11 -3.87 5.37
C THR A 66 -0.62 -3.68 5.15
N ALA A 67 0.17 -3.61 6.23
CA ALA A 67 1.62 -3.50 6.17
C ALA A 67 2.24 -4.71 5.46
N GLN A 68 1.76 -5.92 5.75
CA GLN A 68 2.26 -7.15 5.13
C GLN A 68 1.95 -7.18 3.63
N VAL A 69 0.69 -6.98 3.23
CA VAL A 69 0.30 -7.05 1.81
C VAL A 69 0.90 -5.91 0.98
N THR A 70 1.06 -4.72 1.57
CA THR A 70 1.70 -3.58 0.88
C THR A 70 3.19 -3.82 0.71
N GLY A 71 3.89 -4.27 1.76
CA GLY A 71 5.30 -4.63 1.65
C GLY A 71 5.54 -5.74 0.62
N PHE A 72 4.64 -6.73 0.57
CA PHE A 72 4.71 -7.81 -0.41
C PHE A 72 4.49 -7.31 -1.84
N ALA A 73 3.52 -6.43 -2.06
CA ALA A 73 3.30 -5.83 -3.37
C ALA A 73 4.50 -4.99 -3.82
N VAL A 74 5.06 -4.17 -2.92
CA VAL A 74 6.20 -3.30 -3.22
C VAL A 74 7.45 -4.10 -3.57
N GLU A 75 7.84 -5.12 -2.78
CA GLU A 75 9.08 -5.86 -3.04
C GLU A 75 9.03 -6.65 -4.37
N ASN A 76 7.83 -7.02 -4.81
CA ASN A 76 7.60 -7.78 -6.03
C ASN A 76 7.18 -6.90 -7.23
N ARG A 77 7.18 -5.58 -7.07
CA ARG A 77 6.74 -4.62 -8.10
C ARG A 77 5.31 -4.87 -8.62
N LEU A 78 4.41 -5.29 -7.75
CA LEU A 78 3.01 -5.56 -8.10
C LEU A 78 2.20 -4.26 -8.20
N GLY A 79 1.06 -4.29 -8.88
CA GLY A 79 0.20 -3.11 -8.97
C GLY A 79 -0.38 -2.73 -7.60
N ILE A 80 -0.40 -1.44 -7.28
CA ILE A 80 -1.00 -0.85 -6.09
C ILE A 80 -1.85 0.33 -6.53
N SER A 81 -3.11 0.36 -6.12
CA SER A 81 -4.01 1.46 -6.42
C SER A 81 -4.88 1.84 -5.23
N LEU A 82 -5.30 3.11 -5.23
CA LEU A 82 -6.24 3.67 -4.27
C LEU A 82 -7.50 4.11 -5.03
N ALA A 83 -8.62 3.46 -4.74
CA ALA A 83 -9.92 3.75 -5.30
C ALA A 83 -10.81 4.42 -4.23
N LYS A 84 -11.58 5.42 -4.64
CA LYS A 84 -12.62 6.05 -3.80
C LYS A 84 -13.99 5.64 -4.33
N LYS A 85 -14.86 5.16 -3.45
CA LYS A 85 -16.27 4.87 -3.75
C LYS A 85 -17.19 5.66 -2.83
N GLY A 86 -18.29 6.17 -3.38
CA GLY A 86 -19.30 6.93 -2.63
C GLY A 86 -18.96 8.40 -2.35
N THR A 87 -19.93 9.11 -1.76
CA THR A 87 -19.86 10.54 -1.39
C THR A 87 -20.37 10.81 0.03
N GLY A 88 -20.64 9.77 0.82
CA GLY A 88 -21.17 9.88 2.18
C GLY A 88 -20.15 10.32 3.23
N SER A 89 -20.55 10.28 4.51
CA SER A 89 -19.74 10.77 5.64
C SER A 89 -19.10 9.65 6.48
N GLY A 90 -19.63 8.43 6.43
CA GLY A 90 -19.04 7.25 7.03
C GLY A 90 -17.84 6.77 6.21
N LYS A 91 -16.72 6.45 6.86
CA LYS A 91 -15.48 6.04 6.18
C LYS A 91 -15.18 4.57 6.46
N LEU A 92 -15.33 3.73 5.45
CA LEU A 92 -14.87 2.34 5.49
C LEU A 92 -13.68 2.19 4.53
N VAL A 93 -12.52 1.80 5.05
CA VAL A 93 -11.40 1.44 4.18
C VAL A 93 -11.38 -0.07 4.05
N LYS A 94 -11.67 -0.55 2.84
CA LYS A 94 -11.57 -1.96 2.47
C LYS A 94 -10.21 -2.16 1.81
N THR A 95 -9.43 -3.09 2.33
CA THR A 95 -8.33 -3.67 1.55
C THR A 95 -8.97 -4.73 0.68
N ILE A 96 -9.34 -4.39 -0.56
CA ILE A 96 -9.86 -5.36 -1.53
C ILE A 96 -8.63 -6.07 -2.11
N GLY A 97 -8.04 -6.91 -1.27
CA GLY A 97 -7.00 -7.86 -1.68
C GLY A 97 -7.68 -9.11 -2.22
N THR A 98 -8.08 -9.12 -3.48
CA THR A 98 -8.42 -10.36 -4.18
C THR A 98 -7.63 -10.41 -5.46
N GLY A 99 -6.38 -10.88 -5.38
CA GLY A 99 -5.54 -11.11 -6.55
C GLY A 99 -4.04 -11.19 -6.29
N LEU A 100 -3.53 -10.85 -5.09
CA LEU A 100 -2.13 -11.11 -4.76
C LEU A 100 -1.93 -12.61 -4.61
N GLU A 101 -1.14 -13.18 -5.51
CA GLU A 101 -0.85 -14.60 -5.59
C GLU A 101 0.66 -14.80 -5.65
N CYS A 102 1.14 -15.88 -5.05
CA CYS A 102 2.52 -16.34 -5.21
C CYS A 102 2.54 -17.81 -5.61
N ASP A 103 3.44 -18.11 -6.54
CA ASP A 103 3.68 -19.44 -7.06
C ASP A 103 5.15 -19.78 -6.81
N PHE A 104 5.42 -21.02 -6.39
CA PHE A 104 6.77 -21.55 -6.30
C PHE A 104 6.83 -22.90 -6.99
N SER A 105 7.86 -23.09 -7.83
CA SER A 105 8.26 -24.41 -8.28
C SER A 105 9.77 -24.55 -8.25
N ASN A 106 10.27 -25.79 -8.11
CA ASN A 106 11.70 -26.08 -8.18
C ASN A 106 12.30 -25.81 -9.57
N THR A 107 11.47 -25.55 -10.60
CA THR A 107 11.90 -25.33 -11.98
C THR A 107 11.84 -23.86 -12.38
N SER A 108 10.79 -23.15 -11.99
CA SER A 108 10.55 -21.74 -12.34
C SER A 108 10.91 -20.76 -11.24
N GLY A 109 11.27 -21.26 -10.05
CA GLY A 109 11.52 -20.43 -8.87
C GLY A 109 10.24 -19.80 -8.33
N PHE A 110 10.42 -18.71 -7.58
CA PHE A 110 9.35 -17.92 -6.99
C PHE A 110 8.84 -16.88 -7.98
N ALA A 111 7.51 -16.76 -8.09
CA ALA A 111 6.84 -15.72 -8.83
C ALA A 111 5.70 -15.12 -8.00
N ALA A 112 5.49 -13.82 -8.12
CA ALA A 112 4.35 -13.12 -7.51
C ALA A 112 3.59 -12.35 -8.58
N LYS A 113 2.27 -12.31 -8.48
CA LYS A 113 1.38 -11.64 -9.42
C LYS A 113 0.19 -11.02 -8.70
N GLY A 114 -0.52 -10.14 -9.41
CA GLY A 114 -1.73 -9.49 -8.90
C GLY A 114 -1.62 -7.99 -8.71
N THR A 115 -2.67 -7.45 -8.09
CA THR A 115 -2.81 -6.03 -7.79
C THR A 115 -3.42 -5.89 -6.40
N LEU A 116 -2.86 -4.98 -5.60
CA LEU A 116 -3.40 -4.55 -4.32
C LEU A 116 -4.27 -3.31 -4.52
N VAL A 117 -5.53 -3.39 -4.13
CA VAL A 117 -6.47 -2.25 -4.22
C VAL A 117 -6.93 -1.84 -2.83
N PHE A 118 -6.68 -0.58 -2.49
CA PHE A 118 -7.28 0.08 -1.34
C PHE A 118 -8.55 0.80 -1.78
N GLU A 119 -9.70 0.44 -1.23
CA GLU A 119 -10.95 1.12 -1.50
C GLU A 119 -11.39 1.92 -0.28
N VAL A 120 -11.60 3.22 -0.45
CA VAL A 120 -12.21 4.09 0.57
C VAL A 120 -13.66 4.30 0.19
N ASP A 121 -14.55 3.67 0.94
CA ASP A 121 -15.99 3.72 0.78
C ASP A 121 -16.57 4.79 1.73
N TYR A 122 -17.31 5.73 1.14
CA TYR A 122 -17.95 6.85 1.80
C TYR A 122 -19.48 6.62 1.82
N SER A 123 -20.01 6.16 2.97
CA SER A 123 -21.44 5.85 3.19
C SER A 123 -22.20 6.99 3.85
#